data_AF-A0ABD3X8A0-F1
#
_entry.id   AF-A0ABD3X8A0-F1
#
_cell.length_a   1.000
_cell.length_b   1.000
_cell.length_c   1.000
_cell.angle_alpha   90.00
_cell.angle_beta   90.00
_cell.angle_gamma   90.00
#
_symmetry.space_group_name_H-M   'P 1'
#
loop_
_entity.id
_entity.type
_entity.pdbx_description
1 polymer ?
#
loop_
_entity_poly.entity_id
_entity_poly.type
_entity_poly.pdbx_seq_one_letter_code
_entity_poly.pdbx_strand_id
1 'polypeptide(L)'
;MYEADIIKISNAYGDIFYDYHNVYSTQAAIALRDYKATLQLLIGDRKSKSCNICNSVSHFTDYCPQTMRTATPMINLANRRKIDIDKYGWPRQMMDGKELCNNFNSICGCHHTTCQFLHTYNQCRANSHGATACPHNTHKLFPSTGTRNINATSKSAPDKIKQI
;
A
#
# COMPACT_ATOMS: atom_id res chain seq x y z
N MET A 1 40.17 10.34 -0.46
CA MET A 1 40.18 10.17 -1.92
C MET A 1 39.51 8.83 -2.24
N TYR A 2 38.17 8.77 -2.15
CA TYR A 2 37.39 7.51 -2.11
C TYR A 2 36.21 7.51 -3.08
N GLU A 3 36.33 8.21 -4.19
CA GLU A 3 35.39 8.12 -5.30
C GLU A 3 36.18 7.68 -6.53
N ALA A 4 36.72 6.46 -6.47
CA ALA A 4 36.95 5.72 -7.70
C ALA A 4 35.55 5.38 -8.23
N ASP A 5 35.16 6.12 -9.26
CA ASP A 5 33.88 6.06 -9.96
C ASP A 5 33.42 4.59 -10.12
N ILE A 6 32.36 4.22 -9.40
CA ILE A 6 31.83 2.84 -9.33
C ILE A 6 31.57 2.29 -10.74
N ILE A 7 31.25 3.18 -11.69
CA ILE A 7 31.05 2.87 -13.10
C ILE A 7 32.35 2.38 -13.75
N LYS A 8 33.51 2.99 -13.46
CA LYS A 8 34.80 2.54 -14.00
C LYS A 8 35.20 1.17 -13.45
N ILE A 9 34.93 0.92 -12.18
CA ILE A 9 35.20 -0.38 -11.56
C ILE A 9 34.25 -1.43 -12.15
N SER A 10 32.96 -1.11 -12.26
CA SER A 10 31.98 -2.00 -12.89
C SER A 10 32.36 -2.35 -14.33
N ASN A 11 32.81 -1.38 -15.12
CA ASN A 11 33.25 -1.62 -16.50
C ASN A 11 34.55 -2.43 -16.59
N ALA A 12 35.46 -2.30 -15.61
CA ALA A 12 36.73 -3.04 -15.59
C ALA A 12 36.55 -4.51 -15.19
N TYR A 13 35.62 -4.79 -14.27
CA TYR A 13 35.39 -6.14 -13.73
C TYR A 13 34.22 -6.86 -14.39
N GLY A 14 33.32 -6.17 -15.12
CA GLY A 14 32.21 -6.80 -15.84
C GLY A 14 31.34 -7.67 -14.93
N ASP A 15 31.10 -8.92 -15.33
CA ASP A 15 30.21 -9.86 -14.63
C ASP A 15 30.71 -10.25 -13.23
N ILE A 16 32.02 -10.17 -12.95
CA ILE A 16 32.59 -10.49 -11.62
C ILE A 16 32.58 -9.29 -10.67
N PHE A 17 32.09 -8.13 -11.11
CA PHE A 17 32.01 -6.93 -10.29
C PHE A 17 31.17 -7.15 -9.02
N TYR A 18 30.05 -7.86 -9.14
CA TYR A 18 29.15 -8.08 -8.00
C TYR A 18 29.81 -8.92 -6.91
N ASP A 19 30.53 -9.98 -7.29
CA ASP A 19 31.27 -10.83 -6.37
C ASP A 19 32.41 -10.06 -5.70
N TYR A 20 33.16 -9.28 -6.47
CA TYR A 20 34.19 -8.38 -5.94
C TYR A 20 33.61 -7.37 -4.94
N HIS A 21 32.50 -6.71 -5.28
CA HIS A 21 31.87 -5.70 -4.43
C HIS A 21 31.37 -6.31 -3.12
N ASN A 22 30.82 -7.53 -3.16
CA ASN A 22 30.36 -8.23 -1.97
C ASN A 22 31.51 -8.61 -1.04
N VAL A 23 32.61 -9.14 -1.59
CA VAL A 23 33.82 -9.47 -0.81
C VAL A 23 34.45 -8.22 -0.21
N TYR A 24 34.62 -7.16 -1.01
CA TYR A 24 35.17 -5.88 -0.56
C TYR A 24 34.30 -5.26 0.56
N SER A 25 32.98 -5.21 0.37
CA SER A 25 32.06 -4.67 1.37
C SER A 25 32.08 -5.47 2.67
N THR A 26 32.19 -6.80 2.56
CA THR A 26 32.33 -7.68 3.73
C THR A 26 33.64 -7.43 4.46
N GLN A 27 34.77 -7.34 3.75
CA GLN A 27 36.08 -7.03 4.34
C GLN A 27 36.09 -5.64 4.99
N ALA A 28 35.49 -4.64 4.34
CA ALA A 28 35.34 -3.31 4.91
C ALA A 28 34.47 -3.31 6.17
N ALA A 29 33.37 -4.07 6.20
CA ALA A 29 32.52 -4.22 7.38
C ALA A 29 33.26 -4.92 8.54
N ILE A 30 34.10 -5.91 8.26
CA ILE A 30 34.96 -6.57 9.26
C ILE A 30 36.00 -5.58 9.80
N ALA A 31 36.71 -4.88 8.91
CA ALA A 31 37.68 -3.87 9.31
C ALA A 31 37.04 -2.75 10.16
N LEU A 32 35.82 -2.31 9.80
CA LEU A 32 35.06 -1.34 10.57
C LEU A 32 34.54 -1.88 11.90
N ARG A 33 34.26 -3.18 12.00
CA ARG A 33 33.87 -3.84 13.26
C ARG A 33 35.04 -3.87 14.23
N ASP A 34 36.22 -4.23 13.74
CA ASP A 34 37.44 -4.27 14.55
C ASP A 34 37.86 -2.85 14.96
N TYR A 35 37.68 -1.88 14.06
CA TYR A 35 37.89 -0.46 14.35
C TYR A 35 36.82 0.13 15.29
N LYS A 36 35.59 -0.41 15.31
CA LYS A 36 34.51 -0.01 16.23
C LYS A 36 34.82 -0.37 17.68
N ALA A 37 35.55 -1.47 17.93
CA ALA A 37 36.04 -1.81 19.25
C ALA A 37 37.04 -0.75 19.77
N THR A 38 37.80 -0.12 18.86
CA THR A 38 38.73 0.98 19.18
C THR A 38 38.03 2.36 19.23
N LEU A 39 37.02 2.59 18.39
CA LEU A 39 36.25 3.85 18.36
C LEU A 39 35.24 4.00 19.50
N GLN A 40 34.73 2.91 20.08
CA GLN A 40 33.91 2.98 21.30
C GLN A 40 34.69 3.54 22.50
N LEU A 41 36.02 3.42 22.49
CA LEU A 41 36.93 4.06 23.46
C LEU A 41 37.20 5.53 23.15
N LEU A 42 37.12 5.96 21.88
CA LEU A 42 37.42 7.34 21.46
C LEU A 42 36.18 8.26 21.33
N ILE A 43 35.01 7.70 21.02
CA ILE A 43 33.76 8.45 20.86
C ILE A 43 32.87 8.18 22.08
N GLY A 44 33.14 8.88 23.18
CA GLY A 44 32.46 8.69 24.48
C GLY A 44 30.97 8.38 24.36
N ASP A 45 30.61 7.18 24.83
CA ASP A 45 29.27 6.67 25.15
C ASP A 45 28.09 7.08 24.24
N ARG A 46 28.32 7.29 22.94
CA ARG A 46 27.24 7.50 21.98
C ARG A 46 26.63 6.16 21.62
N LYS A 47 25.74 5.67 22.50
CA LYS A 47 24.86 4.52 22.24
C LYS A 47 24.22 4.70 20.87
N SER A 48 24.32 3.68 20.02
CA SER A 48 23.62 3.63 18.74
C SER A 48 22.14 3.90 19.01
N LYS A 49 21.63 5.01 18.49
CA LYS A 49 20.22 5.39 18.63
C LYS A 49 19.38 4.45 17.75
N SER A 50 19.16 3.22 18.21
CA SER A 50 18.13 2.36 17.66
C SER A 50 16.77 2.98 17.96
N CYS A 51 15.83 2.79 17.06
CA CYS A 51 14.44 3.17 17.26
C CYS A 51 13.89 2.46 18.49
N ASN A 52 13.40 3.21 19.49
CA ASN A 52 12.86 2.63 20.73
C ASN A 52 11.53 1.88 20.53
N ILE A 53 10.93 1.98 19.33
CA ILE A 53 9.61 1.42 19.02
C ILE A 53 9.74 0.05 18.36
N CYS A 54 10.70 -0.13 17.44
CA CYS A 54 10.89 -1.38 16.72
C CYS A 54 12.30 -1.97 16.87
N ASN A 55 13.16 -1.35 17.68
CA ASN A 55 14.57 -1.71 17.90
C ASN A 55 15.45 -1.75 16.63
N SER A 56 14.96 -1.19 15.52
CA SER A 56 15.76 -1.08 14.30
C SER A 56 16.82 0.02 14.42
N VAL A 57 18.00 -0.23 13.86
CA VAL A 57 19.09 0.76 13.73
C VAL A 57 19.03 1.55 12.43
N SER A 58 18.05 1.29 11.55
CA SER A 58 17.94 1.93 10.23
C SER A 58 17.29 3.32 10.26
N HIS A 59 16.68 3.72 11.38
CA HIS A 59 15.98 4.99 11.53
C HIS A 59 15.91 5.42 13.00
N PHE A 60 15.73 6.73 13.24
CA PHE A 60 15.42 7.26 14.55
C PHE A 60 13.94 7.02 14.91
N THR A 61 13.61 7.01 16.20
CA THR A 61 12.24 6.83 16.71
C THR A 61 11.21 7.74 16.01
N ASP A 62 11.59 8.98 15.70
CA ASP A 62 10.71 9.98 15.06
C ASP A 62 10.27 9.57 13.63
N TYR A 63 11.07 8.73 12.97
CA TYR A 63 10.83 8.25 11.61
C TYR A 63 10.45 6.76 11.58
N CYS A 64 9.90 6.24 12.68
CA CYS A 64 9.51 4.85 12.72
C CYS A 64 8.34 4.57 11.76
N PRO A 65 8.45 3.64 10.81
CA PRO A 65 7.32 3.29 9.96
C PRO A 65 6.15 2.70 10.77
N GLN A 66 6.40 2.23 12.00
CA GLN A 66 5.35 1.82 12.93
C GLN A 66 4.59 3.00 13.55
N THR A 67 5.21 4.19 13.72
CA THR A 67 4.49 5.38 14.20
C THR A 67 3.65 6.03 13.11
N MET A 68 4.12 5.97 11.86
CA MET A 68 3.33 6.46 10.71
C MET A 68 2.10 5.60 10.42
N ARG A 69 2.09 4.33 10.86
CA ARG A 69 0.91 3.46 10.78
C ARG A 69 -0.13 3.74 11.86
N THR A 70 0.20 4.49 12.90
CA THR A 70 -0.69 4.81 14.02
C THR A 70 -1.40 6.16 13.89
N ALA A 71 -1.39 6.78 12.71
CA ALA A 71 -2.30 7.89 12.39
C ALA A 71 -3.72 7.41 12.04
N THR A 72 -4.14 6.22 12.46
CA THR A 72 -5.55 6.02 12.82
C THR A 72 -5.76 6.75 14.13
N PRO A 73 -6.63 7.77 14.21
CA PRO A 73 -6.91 8.43 15.48
C PRO A 73 -7.29 7.34 16.48
N MET A 74 -6.54 7.25 17.58
CA MET A 74 -6.93 6.41 18.71
C MET A 74 -8.20 7.02 19.30
N ILE A 75 -9.33 6.69 18.69
CA ILE A 75 -10.64 6.89 19.25
C ILE A 75 -10.67 6.03 20.52
N ASN A 76 -10.81 6.69 21.67
CA ASN A 76 -11.03 6.11 22.99
C ASN A 76 -11.72 4.75 22.92
N LEU A 77 -10.97 3.68 23.19
CA LEU A 77 -11.42 2.29 23.11
C LEU A 77 -12.46 1.94 24.20
N ALA A 78 -12.74 2.86 25.13
CA ALA A 78 -13.80 2.76 26.12
C ALA A 78 -15.21 3.04 25.55
N ASN A 79 -15.31 3.53 24.31
CA ASN A 79 -16.59 3.79 23.64
C ASN A 79 -16.70 3.05 22.31
N ARG A 80 -16.32 1.76 22.31
CA ARG A 80 -16.71 0.84 21.23
C ARG A 80 -18.24 0.72 21.26
N ARG A 81 -18.92 1.65 20.58
CA ARG A 81 -20.17 1.31 19.90
C ARG A 81 -19.84 0.01 19.16
N LYS A 82 -20.54 -1.09 19.49
CA LYS A 82 -20.44 -2.34 18.73
C LYS A 82 -20.45 -1.92 17.27
N ILE A 83 -19.35 -2.16 16.55
CA ILE A 83 -19.31 -1.90 15.12
C ILE A 83 -20.47 -2.71 14.57
N ASP A 84 -21.47 -2.03 14.05
CA ASP A 84 -22.65 -2.69 13.52
C ASP A 84 -22.19 -3.33 12.21
N ILE A 85 -22.02 -4.64 12.27
CA ILE A 85 -21.53 -5.46 11.16
C ILE A 85 -22.77 -6.00 10.46
N ASP A 86 -22.80 -5.91 9.13
CA ASP A 86 -23.88 -6.49 8.34
C ASP A 86 -23.84 -8.02 8.37
N LYS A 87 -24.85 -8.65 7.77
CA LYS A 87 -24.94 -10.12 7.66
C LYS A 87 -23.78 -10.77 6.89
N TYR A 88 -22.95 -9.99 6.21
CA TYR A 88 -21.82 -10.44 5.40
C TYR A 88 -20.46 -10.11 6.02
N GLY A 89 -20.42 -9.54 7.24
CA GLY A 89 -19.17 -9.23 7.92
C GLY A 89 -18.62 -7.83 7.62
N TRP A 90 -19.35 -6.97 6.90
CA TRP A 90 -18.87 -5.63 6.54
C TRP A 90 -19.38 -4.58 7.52
N PRO A 91 -18.55 -3.58 7.88
CA PRO A 91 -19.00 -2.49 8.73
C PRO A 91 -20.09 -1.68 8.01
N ARG A 92 -21.23 -1.49 8.68
CA ARG A 92 -22.27 -0.59 8.20
C ARG A 92 -21.80 0.85 8.32
N GLN A 93 -21.97 1.61 7.25
CA GLN A 93 -21.63 3.03 7.23
C GLN A 93 -22.91 3.85 7.34
N MET A 94 -22.95 4.80 8.27
CA MET A 94 -24.08 5.70 8.48
C MET A 94 -23.71 7.13 8.06
N MET A 95 -24.59 7.80 7.33
CA MET A 95 -24.48 9.20 6.95
C MET A 95 -25.84 9.87 7.15
N ASP A 96 -25.87 10.95 7.93
CA ASP A 96 -27.09 11.71 8.24
C ASP A 96 -28.26 10.85 8.76
N GLY A 97 -27.93 9.86 9.60
CA GLY A 97 -28.91 8.94 10.19
C GLY A 97 -29.45 7.86 9.24
N LYS A 98 -28.96 7.78 8.00
CA LYS A 98 -29.30 6.74 7.02
C LYS A 98 -28.10 5.83 6.76
N GLU A 99 -28.37 4.54 6.53
CA GLU A 99 -27.34 3.56 6.17
C GLU A 99 -26.94 3.72 4.70
N LEU A 100 -25.63 3.79 4.44
CA LEU A 100 -25.06 3.88 3.10
C LEU A 100 -25.09 2.50 2.43
N CYS A 101 -25.35 2.51 1.13
CA CYS A 101 -25.30 1.29 0.33
C CYS A 101 -23.84 0.87 0.10
N ASN A 102 -23.40 -0.21 0.75
CA ASN A 102 -22.07 -0.78 0.54
C ASN A 102 -21.81 -1.16 -0.92
N ASN A 103 -22.83 -1.66 -1.64
CA ASN A 103 -22.69 -1.97 -3.06
C ASN A 103 -22.48 -0.72 -3.92
N PHE A 104 -23.14 0.40 -3.60
CA PHE A 104 -22.94 1.66 -4.31
C PHE A 104 -21.51 2.21 -4.16
N ASN A 105 -20.93 2.02 -2.97
CA ASN A 105 -19.53 2.37 -2.68
C ASN A 105 -18.52 1.29 -3.13
N SER A 106 -18.97 0.19 -3.73
CA SER A 106 -18.11 -0.84 -4.29
C SER A 106 -17.66 -0.49 -5.72
N ILE A 107 -16.75 -1.31 -6.27
CA ILE A 107 -16.28 -1.16 -7.65
C ILE A 107 -17.43 -1.34 -8.66
N CYS A 108 -18.38 -2.23 -8.38
CA CYS A 108 -19.47 -2.53 -9.31
C CYS A 108 -20.62 -1.52 -9.25
N GLY A 109 -20.70 -0.72 -8.18
CA GLY A 109 -21.86 0.09 -7.88
C GLY A 109 -23.08 -0.74 -7.45
N CYS A 110 -24.21 -0.06 -7.22
CA CYS A 110 -25.48 -0.69 -6.87
C CYS A 110 -26.39 -0.69 -8.11
N HIS A 111 -26.87 -1.86 -8.52
CA HIS A 111 -27.75 -2.02 -9.68
C HIS A 111 -29.25 -2.08 -9.32
N HIS A 112 -29.60 -1.94 -8.04
CA HIS A 112 -31.00 -1.91 -7.63
C HIS A 112 -31.64 -0.56 -8.01
N THR A 113 -32.71 -0.61 -8.80
CA THR A 113 -33.50 0.57 -9.21
C THR A 113 -34.11 1.28 -8.00
N THR A 114 -34.52 0.52 -6.98
CA THR A 114 -35.04 1.01 -5.70
C THR A 114 -34.19 0.45 -4.56
N CYS A 115 -33.05 1.08 -4.28
CA CYS A 115 -32.24 0.73 -3.11
C CYS A 115 -32.83 1.39 -1.85
N GLN A 116 -33.02 0.61 -0.78
CA GLN A 116 -33.45 1.13 0.53
C GLN A 116 -32.35 1.91 1.26
N PHE A 117 -31.10 1.73 0.83
CA PHE A 117 -29.92 2.36 1.42
C PHE A 117 -29.52 3.62 0.64
N LEU A 118 -28.84 4.54 1.30
CA LEU A 118 -28.45 5.81 0.72
C LEU A 118 -27.31 5.63 -0.31
N HIS A 119 -27.54 6.10 -1.54
CA HIS A 119 -26.54 6.16 -2.61
C HIS A 119 -25.76 7.47 -2.51
N THR A 120 -24.70 7.47 -1.72
CA THR A 120 -23.81 8.63 -1.58
C THR A 120 -22.38 8.13 -1.41
N TYR A 121 -21.47 8.65 -2.24
CA TYR A 121 -20.08 8.24 -2.17
C TYR A 121 -19.41 8.83 -0.92
N ASN A 122 -18.78 7.97 -0.12
CA ASN A 122 -18.31 8.36 1.21
C ASN A 122 -17.22 9.47 1.17
N GLN A 123 -16.39 9.51 0.12
CA GLN A 123 -15.30 10.50 0.04
C GLN A 123 -15.76 11.90 -0.42
N CYS A 124 -16.56 11.98 -1.49
CA CYS A 124 -16.96 13.26 -2.08
C CYS A 124 -18.39 13.69 -1.71
N ARG A 125 -19.14 12.83 -1.02
CA ARG A 125 -20.54 13.03 -0.63
C ARG A 125 -21.49 13.30 -1.81
N ALA A 126 -21.09 12.97 -3.04
CA ALA A 126 -21.96 13.07 -4.21
C ALA A 126 -22.87 11.84 -4.31
N ASN A 127 -24.09 12.06 -4.81
CA ASN A 127 -25.07 11.02 -5.12
C ASN A 127 -25.13 10.68 -6.63
N SER A 128 -24.39 11.41 -7.46
CA SER A 128 -24.39 11.24 -8.92
C SER A 128 -23.52 10.08 -9.40
N HIS A 129 -22.60 9.59 -8.56
CA HIS A 129 -21.64 8.57 -8.93
C HIS A 129 -21.21 7.71 -7.74
N GLY A 130 -20.84 6.46 -8.03
CA GLY A 130 -20.20 5.56 -7.07
C GLY A 130 -18.67 5.68 -7.05
N ALA A 131 -18.00 4.74 -6.41
CA ALA A 131 -16.54 4.78 -6.20
C ALA A 131 -15.71 4.84 -7.48
N THR A 132 -16.16 4.17 -8.54
CA THR A 132 -15.44 4.08 -9.82
C THR A 132 -15.52 5.33 -10.67
N ALA A 133 -16.56 6.14 -10.50
CA ALA A 133 -16.80 7.35 -11.27
C ALA A 133 -16.50 8.63 -10.48
N CYS A 134 -15.89 8.51 -9.29
CA CYS A 134 -15.52 9.67 -8.49
C CYS A 134 -14.25 10.35 -9.01
N PRO A 135 -14.28 11.65 -9.33
CA PRO A 135 -13.10 12.39 -9.80
C PRO A 135 -12.01 12.53 -8.71
N HIS A 136 -12.39 12.41 -7.44
CA HIS A 136 -11.48 12.50 -6.29
C HIS A 136 -10.90 11.15 -5.86
N ASN A 137 -11.28 10.05 -6.51
CA ASN A 137 -10.71 8.75 -6.17
C ASN A 137 -9.28 8.65 -6.74
N THR A 138 -8.30 9.05 -5.92
CA THR A 138 -6.87 9.03 -6.25
C THR A 138 -6.31 7.62 -6.34
N HIS A 139 -7.04 6.61 -5.86
CA HIS A 139 -6.83 5.22 -6.23
C HIS A 139 -7.46 4.96 -7.60
N LYS A 140 -6.87 5.53 -8.65
CA LYS A 140 -6.99 4.94 -9.98
C LYS A 140 -6.54 3.49 -9.82
N LEU A 141 -7.49 2.58 -9.87
CA LEU A 141 -7.27 1.15 -9.86
C LEU A 141 -6.12 0.88 -10.82
N PHE A 142 -4.95 0.53 -10.28
CA PHE A 142 -4.01 -0.23 -11.08
C PHE A 142 -4.81 -1.38 -11.67
N PRO A 143 -4.73 -1.64 -12.99
CA PRO A 143 -5.39 -2.80 -13.55
C PRO A 143 -4.85 -4.00 -12.78
N SER A 144 -5.69 -4.57 -11.91
CA SER A 144 -5.44 -5.88 -11.35
C SER A 144 -5.38 -6.80 -12.56
N THR A 145 -4.18 -7.15 -12.98
CA THR A 145 -3.89 -8.20 -13.94
C THR A 145 -4.35 -9.51 -13.33
N GLY A 146 -5.66 -9.70 -13.37
CA GLY A 146 -6.41 -10.87 -12.98
C GLY A 146 -7.53 -11.06 -13.99
N THR A 147 -7.18 -10.96 -15.28
CA THR A 147 -8.04 -11.33 -16.39
C THR A 147 -8.39 -12.80 -16.25
N ARG A 148 -9.51 -13.12 -15.59
CA ARG A 148 -10.19 -14.39 -15.84
C ARG A 148 -10.71 -14.31 -17.27
N ASN A 149 -9.97 -14.96 -18.15
CA ASN A 149 -10.33 -15.16 -19.54
C ASN A 149 -11.57 -16.06 -19.60
N ILE A 150 -12.75 -15.45 -19.61
CA ILE A 150 -13.98 -16.11 -20.05
C ILE A 150 -14.07 -15.92 -21.56
N ASN A 151 -13.47 -16.86 -22.30
CA ASN A 151 -13.85 -17.12 -23.68
C ASN A 151 -15.32 -17.58 -23.68
N ALA A 152 -16.23 -16.62 -23.74
CA ALA A 152 -17.62 -16.84 -24.11
C ALA A 152 -17.72 -16.69 -25.63
N THR A 153 -17.55 -17.80 -26.33
CA THR A 153 -17.86 -17.93 -27.76
C THR A 153 -19.38 -17.83 -27.93
N SER A 154 -19.93 -16.62 -28.02
CA SER A 154 -21.29 -16.41 -28.50
C SER A 154 -21.29 -16.47 -30.02
N LYS A 155 -21.60 -17.65 -30.58
CA LYS A 155 -22.05 -17.79 -31.96
C LYS A 155 -23.38 -17.04 -32.10
N SER A 156 -23.37 -15.85 -32.69
CA SER A 156 -24.58 -15.18 -33.17
C SER A 156 -25.03 -15.84 -34.47
N ALA A 157 -26.24 -16.39 -34.46
CA ALA A 157 -26.95 -16.86 -35.66
C ALA A 157 -27.31 -15.67 -36.57
N PRO A 158 -27.34 -15.84 -37.91
CA PRO A 158 -27.82 -14.80 -38.80
C PRO A 158 -29.36 -14.77 -38.85
N ASP A 159 -29.93 -13.63 -38.48
CA ASP A 159 -31.35 -13.33 -38.69
C ASP A 159 -31.66 -13.17 -40.18
N LYS A 160 -32.72 -13.85 -40.61
CA LYS A 160 -33.25 -13.81 -41.97
C LYS A 160 -33.87 -12.43 -42.24
N ILE A 161 -33.31 -11.73 -43.22
CA ILE A 161 -33.95 -10.60 -43.90
C ILE A 161 -35.12 -11.15 -44.72
N LYS A 162 -36.36 -10.81 -44.34
CA LYS A 162 -37.52 -10.88 -45.24
C LYS A 162 -37.53 -9.60 -46.09
N GLN A 163 -37.43 -9.76 -47.41
CA GLN A 163 -37.81 -8.75 -48.39
C GLN A 163 -39.15 -9.14 -49.04
N ILE A 164 -39.96 -8.09 -49.26
CA ILE A 164 -41.20 -7.95 -50.06
C ILE A 164 -42.45 -8.58 -49.47
#